data_AF-A0A934N8X6-F1
#
_entry.id   AF-A0A934N8X6-F1
#
_cell.length_a   1.000
_cell.length_b   1.000
_cell.length_c   1.000
_cell.angle_alpha   90.00
_cell.angle_beta   90.00
_cell.angle_gamma   90.00
#
_symmetry.space_group_name_H-M   'P 1'
#
loop_
_entity.id
_entity.type
_entity.pdbx_description
1 polymer ?
#
loop_
_entity_poly.entity_id
_entity_poly.type
_entity_poly.pdbx_seq_one_letter_code
_entity_poly.pdbx_strand_id
1 'polypeptide(L)'
;MTALDGAEPVAGLPDLDNRAPSLVGWIGRDLDAPIRELFLRIAPTGGVVVADPVRLLLTPGGGTRRWAKTWKIVDDTAILNRVAIEVDESDDSSVCARVDTELIGQGVPPWIEHRRAGEQVDAATDASERRAFSGAMARSIELVVTRQEVVPGH
;
A
#
# COMPACT_ATOMS: atom_id res chain seq x y z
N MET A 1 29.51 -1.74 32.18
CA MET A 1 28.19 -1.81 31.52
C MET A 1 28.47 -2.22 30.09
N THR A 2 28.49 -3.52 29.84
CA THR A 2 29.02 -4.12 28.61
C THR A 2 27.87 -4.30 27.63
N ALA A 3 28.03 -3.76 26.41
CA ALA A 3 27.12 -3.95 25.30
C ALA A 3 27.04 -5.44 24.92
N LEU A 4 25.83 -5.95 24.69
CA LEU A 4 25.62 -7.25 24.06
C LEU A 4 25.70 -7.02 22.55
N ASP A 5 26.91 -7.20 22.02
CA ASP A 5 27.18 -7.40 20.62
C ASP A 5 26.61 -8.77 20.17
N GLY A 6 25.99 -8.79 18.99
CA GLY A 6 25.79 -10.01 18.20
C GLY A 6 24.61 -10.90 18.57
N ALA A 7 23.39 -10.45 18.30
CA ALA A 7 22.29 -11.39 18.09
C ALA A 7 22.22 -11.72 16.58
N GLU A 8 22.65 -12.91 16.20
CA GLU A 8 22.31 -13.43 14.86
C GLU A 8 20.79 -13.47 14.72
N PRO A 9 20.23 -13.09 13.55
CA PRO A 9 18.78 -13.11 13.36
C PRO A 9 18.27 -14.54 13.51
N VAL A 10 17.57 -14.80 14.63
CA VAL A 10 16.89 -16.07 14.88
C VAL A 10 15.78 -16.21 13.84
N ALA A 11 15.96 -17.17 12.93
CA ALA A 11 14.96 -17.48 11.90
C ALA A 11 13.59 -17.75 12.57
N GLY A 12 12.59 -16.92 12.25
CA GLY A 12 11.22 -17.06 12.75
C GLY A 12 10.77 -15.98 13.74
N LEU A 13 11.66 -15.10 14.22
CA LEU A 13 11.24 -13.88 14.92
C LEU A 13 10.84 -12.79 13.90
N PRO A 14 9.81 -11.97 14.19
CA PRO A 14 9.50 -10.83 13.35
C PRO A 14 10.68 -9.85 13.35
N ASP A 15 11.07 -9.42 12.16
CA ASP A 15 12.06 -8.37 11.98
C ASP A 15 11.46 -7.04 12.48
N LEU A 16 11.88 -6.63 13.68
CA LEU A 16 11.37 -5.43 14.35
C LEU A 16 11.89 -4.14 13.71
N ASP A 17 12.98 -4.21 12.95
CA ASP A 17 13.54 -3.08 12.23
C ASP A 17 12.84 -2.87 10.88
N ASN A 18 12.19 -3.90 10.35
CA ASN A 18 11.41 -3.81 9.13
C ASN A 18 10.01 -3.22 9.34
N ARG A 19 9.88 -1.92 9.04
CA ARG A 19 8.61 -1.18 9.19
C ARG A 19 7.71 -1.26 7.96
N ALA A 20 8.21 -1.78 6.83
CA ALA A 20 7.46 -1.89 5.59
C ALA A 20 6.10 -2.63 5.73
N PRO A 21 6.01 -3.82 6.36
CA PRO A 21 4.73 -4.52 6.53
C PRO A 21 3.75 -3.72 7.38
N SER A 22 4.24 -3.05 8.43
CA SER A 22 3.40 -2.20 9.28
C SER A 22 2.87 -0.99 8.51
N LEU A 23 3.73 -0.31 7.73
CA LEU A 23 3.33 0.86 6.96
C LEU A 23 2.27 0.50 5.91
N VAL A 24 2.47 -0.59 5.16
CA VAL A 24 1.48 -1.13 4.22
C VAL A 24 0.18 -1.47 4.92
N GLY A 25 0.24 -2.10 6.10
CA GLY A 25 -0.95 -2.45 6.88
C GLY A 25 -1.74 -1.23 7.35
N TRP A 26 -1.06 -0.14 7.74
CA TRP A 26 -1.69 1.11 8.16
C TRP A 26 -2.36 1.82 6.99
N ILE A 27 -1.62 2.09 5.91
CA ILE A 27 -2.19 2.72 4.70
C ILE A 27 -3.30 1.85 4.12
N GLY A 28 -3.08 0.53 4.10
CA GLY A 28 -4.05 -0.43 3.61
C GLY A 28 -5.36 -0.42 4.38
N ARG A 29 -5.33 -0.17 5.69
CA ARG A 29 -6.54 -0.01 6.51
C ARG A 29 -7.30 1.27 6.15
N ASP A 30 -6.58 2.38 6.02
CA ASP A 30 -7.18 3.68 5.70
C ASP A 30 -7.81 3.70 4.29
N LEU A 31 -7.24 2.94 3.36
CA LEU A 31 -7.70 2.87 1.97
C LEU A 31 -8.70 1.74 1.70
N ASP A 32 -8.95 0.81 2.64
CA ASP A 32 -9.79 -0.37 2.37
C ASP A 32 -11.23 0.01 1.97
N ALA A 33 -11.87 0.89 2.75
CA ALA A 33 -13.22 1.35 2.46
C ALA A 33 -13.32 2.09 1.10
N PRO A 34 -12.54 3.15 0.81
CA PRO A 34 -12.67 3.88 -0.45
C PRO A 34 -12.32 3.02 -1.68
N ILE A 35 -11.34 2.12 -1.59
CA ILE A 35 -11.01 1.23 -2.72
C ILE A 35 -12.13 0.21 -2.95
N ARG A 36 -12.71 -0.36 -1.89
CA ARG A 36 -13.85 -1.28 -2.03
C ARG A 36 -15.06 -0.59 -2.61
N GLU A 37 -15.38 0.61 -2.14
CA GLU A 37 -16.49 1.42 -2.68
C GLU A 37 -16.27 1.72 -4.16
N LEU A 38 -15.06 2.14 -4.54
CA LEU A 38 -14.68 2.32 -5.93
C LEU A 38 -14.89 1.04 -6.75
N PHE A 39 -14.34 -0.09 -6.30
CA PHE A 39 -14.41 -1.36 -7.01
C PHE A 39 -15.85 -1.89 -7.12
N LEU A 40 -16.68 -1.68 -6.10
CA LEU A 40 -18.10 -2.06 -6.14
C LEU A 40 -18.90 -1.25 -7.16
N ARG A 41 -18.56 0.03 -7.38
CA ARG A 41 -19.25 0.86 -8.39
C ARG A 41 -18.95 0.42 -9.83
N ILE A 42 -17.77 -0.14 -10.05
CA ILE A 42 -17.24 -0.41 -11.39
C ILE A 42 -17.25 -1.90 -11.75
N ALA A 43 -17.43 -2.77 -10.76
CA ALA A 43 -17.47 -4.20 -10.97
C ALA A 43 -18.61 -4.58 -11.94
N PRO A 44 -18.33 -5.36 -13.00
CA PRO A 44 -19.37 -5.85 -13.89
C PRO A 44 -20.29 -6.84 -13.17
N THR A 45 -21.40 -7.19 -13.80
CA THR A 45 -22.28 -8.26 -13.29
C THR A 45 -21.50 -9.56 -13.13
N GLY A 46 -21.53 -10.15 -11.92
CA GLY A 46 -20.75 -11.35 -11.59
C GLY A 46 -19.34 -11.07 -11.07
N GLY A 47 -18.85 -9.83 -11.16
CA GLY A 47 -17.57 -9.41 -10.59
C GLY A 47 -17.60 -9.39 -9.07
N VAL A 48 -16.54 -9.89 -8.45
CA VAL A 48 -16.37 -9.96 -6.99
C VAL A 48 -15.17 -9.14 -6.57
N VAL A 49 -15.34 -8.33 -5.52
CA VAL A 49 -14.26 -7.54 -4.92
C VAL A 49 -13.54 -8.37 -3.86
N VAL A 50 -12.25 -8.63 -4.09
CA VAL A 50 -11.38 -9.37 -3.19
C VAL A 50 -10.31 -8.44 -2.63
N ALA A 51 -10.02 -8.53 -1.33
CA ALA A 51 -8.91 -7.84 -0.71
C ALA A 51 -7.94 -8.87 -0.12
N ASP A 52 -6.76 -8.98 -0.72
CA ASP A 52 -5.70 -9.86 -0.22
C ASP A 52 -5.17 -9.32 1.11
N PRO A 53 -4.71 -10.18 2.04
CA PRO A 53 -3.97 -9.71 3.21
C PRO A 53 -2.65 -9.05 2.78
N VAL A 54 -1.98 -8.39 3.73
CA VAL A 54 -0.62 -7.89 3.51
C VAL A 54 0.30 -9.09 3.22
N ARG A 55 0.98 -9.08 2.08
CA ARG A 55 1.86 -10.17 1.63
C ARG A 55 3.21 -9.64 1.16
N LEU A 56 4.25 -10.46 1.33
CA LEU A 56 5.56 -10.22 0.74
C LEU A 56 5.52 -10.57 -0.75
N LEU A 57 5.95 -9.63 -1.58
CA LEU A 57 6.22 -9.78 -3.00
C LEU A 57 7.73 -9.93 -3.21
N LEU A 58 8.10 -11.01 -3.89
CA LEU A 58 9.47 -11.27 -4.29
C LEU A 58 9.62 -10.94 -5.78
N THR A 59 10.49 -9.98 -6.10
CA THR A 59 10.79 -9.68 -7.51
C THR A 59 11.73 -10.78 -8.05
N PRO A 60 11.42 -11.39 -9.21
CA PRO A 60 12.34 -12.33 -9.86
C PRO A 60 13.71 -11.67 -10.09
N GLY A 61 14.80 -12.34 -9.72
CA GLY A 61 16.16 -11.78 -9.79
C GLY A 61 16.66 -11.13 -8.51
N GLY A 62 15.90 -11.17 -7.40
CA GLY A 62 16.41 -10.87 -6.06
C GLY A 62 16.61 -9.38 -5.74
N GLY A 63 16.03 -8.48 -6.55
CA GLY A 63 16.32 -7.05 -6.48
C GLY A 63 15.87 -6.37 -5.18
N THR A 64 14.62 -6.57 -4.75
CA THR A 64 14.12 -6.04 -3.47
C THR A 64 12.91 -6.83 -2.96
N ARG A 65 12.75 -6.86 -1.64
CA ARG A 65 11.57 -7.40 -0.93
C ARG A 65 10.55 -6.28 -0.78
N ARG A 66 9.32 -6.48 -1.25
CA ARG A 66 8.26 -5.48 -1.14
C ARG A 66 7.06 -6.05 -0.41
N TRP A 67 6.46 -5.28 0.48
CA TRP A 67 5.20 -5.66 1.11
C TRP A 67 4.06 -5.01 0.37
N ALA A 68 2.98 -5.75 0.17
CA ALA A 68 1.84 -5.26 -0.59
C ALA A 68 0.51 -5.60 0.07
N LYS A 69 -0.40 -4.62 0.05
CA LYS A 69 -1.84 -4.81 0.26
C LYS A 69 -2.52 -4.64 -1.09
N THR A 70 -3.33 -5.63 -1.50
CA THR A 70 -3.91 -5.64 -2.84
C THR A 70 -5.43 -5.80 -2.78
N TRP A 71 -6.13 -5.06 -3.62
CA TRP A 71 -7.55 -5.24 -3.93
C TRP A 71 -7.70 -5.62 -5.38
N LYS A 72 -8.67 -6.47 -5.70
CA LYS A 72 -8.94 -6.95 -7.05
C LYS A 72 -10.43 -7.02 -7.31
N ILE A 73 -10.81 -6.81 -8.57
CA ILE A 73 -12.08 -7.28 -9.12
C ILE A 73 -11.75 -8.58 -9.87
N VAL A 74 -12.48 -9.64 -9.57
CA VAL A 74 -12.32 -10.94 -10.22
C VAL A 74 -13.66 -11.45 -10.71
N ASP A 75 -13.68 -12.17 -11.83
CA ASP A 75 -14.82 -12.96 -12.27
C ASP A 75 -14.41 -14.44 -12.41
N ASP A 76 -15.24 -15.24 -13.08
CA ASP A 76 -14.99 -16.67 -13.32
C ASP A 76 -13.86 -16.93 -14.33
N THR A 77 -13.37 -15.89 -15.02
CA THR A 77 -12.35 -15.99 -16.07
C THR A 77 -11.00 -15.38 -15.68
N ALA A 78 -10.99 -14.25 -14.97
CA ALA A 78 -9.77 -13.48 -14.77
C ALA A 78 -9.84 -12.47 -13.60
N ILE A 79 -8.69 -11.82 -13.35
CA ILE A 79 -8.62 -10.57 -12.60
C ILE A 79 -8.87 -9.43 -13.59
N LEU A 80 -9.90 -8.62 -13.34
CA LEU A 80 -10.33 -7.53 -14.22
C LEU A 80 -9.62 -6.22 -13.91
N ASN A 81 -9.45 -5.91 -12.63
CA ASN A 81 -8.69 -4.76 -12.15
C ASN A 81 -7.94 -5.12 -10.87
N ARG A 82 -6.78 -4.51 -10.66
CA ARG A 82 -6.00 -4.66 -9.44
C ARG A 82 -5.49 -3.31 -8.97
N VAL A 83 -5.63 -3.03 -7.68
CA VAL A 83 -4.95 -1.92 -7.00
C VAL A 83 -4.04 -2.50 -5.94
N ALA A 84 -2.79 -2.03 -5.88
CA ALA A 84 -1.84 -2.43 -4.84
C ALA A 84 -1.21 -1.21 -4.18
N ILE A 85 -1.10 -1.26 -2.85
CA ILE A 85 -0.21 -0.40 -2.08
C ILE A 85 1.04 -1.19 -1.73
N GLU A 86 2.20 -0.66 -2.07
CA GLU A 86 3.49 -1.32 -1.93
C GLU A 86 4.46 -0.44 -1.10
N VAL A 87 5.27 -1.08 -0.24
CA VAL A 87 6.42 -0.47 0.42
C VAL A 87 7.62 -1.40 0.24
N ASP A 88 8.74 -0.84 -0.17
CA ASP A 88 9.99 -1.58 -0.35
C ASP A 88 10.73 -1.70 0.98
N GLU A 89 11.26 -2.88 1.33
CA GLU A 89 12.06 -3.04 2.56
C GLU A 89 13.36 -2.22 2.50
N SER A 90 13.89 -1.94 1.31
CA SER A 90 15.10 -1.11 1.15
C SER A 90 14.84 0.39 1.28
N ASP A 91 13.58 0.82 1.14
CA ASP A 91 13.11 2.18 1.41
C ASP A 91 11.73 2.11 2.08
N ASP A 92 11.76 1.86 3.40
CA ASP A 92 10.56 1.69 4.22
C ASP A 92 9.81 3.01 4.52
N SER A 93 10.22 4.10 3.86
CA SER A 93 9.68 5.43 4.09
C SER A 93 8.70 5.90 3.03
N SER A 94 8.74 5.27 1.87
CA SER A 94 7.94 5.63 0.72
C SER A 94 6.83 4.61 0.49
N VAL A 95 5.63 5.11 0.22
CA VAL A 95 4.47 4.30 -0.15
C VAL A 95 4.23 4.47 -1.64
N CYS A 96 4.09 3.35 -2.35
CA CYS A 96 3.75 3.31 -3.77
C CYS A 96 2.31 2.83 -3.96
N ALA A 97 1.59 3.44 -4.89
CA ALA A 97 0.29 2.97 -5.36
C ALA A 97 0.42 2.48 -6.80
N ARG A 98 -0.10 1.29 -7.07
CA ARG A 98 -0.15 0.69 -8.40
C ARG A 98 -1.58 0.34 -8.82
N VAL A 99 -1.87 0.54 -10.09
CA VAL A 99 -3.04 -0.02 -10.79
C VAL A 99 -2.51 -1.03 -11.79
N ASP A 100 -2.96 -2.27 -11.66
CA ASP A 100 -2.44 -3.46 -12.34
C ASP A 100 -0.92 -3.61 -12.19
N THR A 101 -0.17 -3.14 -13.18
CA THR A 101 1.30 -3.14 -13.17
C THR A 101 1.90 -1.74 -13.17
N GLU A 102 1.10 -0.70 -13.41
CA GLU A 102 1.54 0.68 -13.55
C GLU A 102 1.69 1.35 -12.17
N LEU A 103 2.81 2.05 -11.97
CA LEU A 103 3.01 2.92 -10.81
C LEU A 103 2.29 4.24 -11.06
N ILE A 104 1.24 4.51 -10.28
CA ILE A 104 0.40 5.68 -10.46
C ILE A 104 0.72 6.81 -9.48
N GLY A 105 1.46 6.49 -8.41
CA GLY A 105 1.83 7.47 -7.40
C GLY A 105 2.83 6.90 -6.40
N GLN A 106 3.66 7.78 -5.88
CA GLN A 106 4.62 7.51 -4.82
C GLN A 106 4.65 8.71 -3.88
N GLY A 107 4.71 8.46 -2.58
CA GLY A 107 4.79 9.54 -1.58
C GLY A 107 5.32 9.06 -0.25
N VAL A 108 6.00 9.98 0.45
CA VAL A 108 6.40 9.80 1.84
C VAL A 108 5.25 10.32 2.71
N PRO A 109 4.71 9.50 3.64
CA PRO A 109 3.68 9.98 4.55
C PRO A 109 4.19 11.09 5.49
N PRO A 110 3.40 12.14 5.78
CA PRO A 110 3.86 13.31 6.56
C PRO A 110 4.45 12.96 7.93
N TRP A 111 3.87 12.00 8.65
CA TRP A 111 4.39 11.57 9.96
C TRP A 111 5.79 10.91 9.87
N ILE A 112 6.18 10.39 8.71
CA ILE A 112 7.53 9.90 8.48
C ILE A 112 8.48 11.08 8.24
N GLU A 113 8.03 12.12 7.54
CA GLU A 113 8.79 13.36 7.34
C GLU A 113 9.02 14.09 8.65
N HIS A 114 7.98 14.33 9.46
CA HIS A 114 8.09 14.96 10.78
C HIS A 114 9.05 14.19 11.69
N ARG A 115 8.93 12.86 11.73
CA ARG A 115 9.84 12.00 12.51
C ARG A 115 11.30 12.14 12.06
N ARG A 116 11.56 12.26 10.75
CA ARG A 116 12.91 12.46 10.21
C ARG A 116 13.45 13.86 10.52
N ALA A 117 12.58 14.87 10.52
CA ALA A 117 12.92 16.24 10.89
C ALA A 117 13.06 16.46 12.40
N GLY A 118 12.65 15.48 13.23
CA GLY A 118 12.64 15.62 14.69
C GLY A 118 11.52 16.55 15.20
N GLU A 119 10.52 16.81 14.35
CA GLU A 119 9.41 17.70 14.66
C GLU A 119 8.39 17.00 15.57
N GLN A 120 7.89 17.74 16.56
CA GLN A 120 6.78 17.29 17.39
C GLN A 120 5.51 17.93 16.86
N VAL A 121 4.65 17.09 16.30
CA VAL A 121 3.34 17.48 15.78
C VAL A 121 2.27 17.07 16.78
N ASP A 122 1.31 17.95 17.05
CA ASP A 122 0.20 17.61 17.93
C ASP A 122 -0.73 16.55 17.30
N ALA A 123 -1.50 15.85 18.14
CA ALA A 123 -2.31 14.72 17.70
C ALA A 123 -3.42 15.11 16.70
N ALA A 124 -3.95 16.34 16.75
CA ALA A 124 -4.99 16.77 15.84
C ALA A 124 -4.42 17.04 14.44
N THR A 125 -3.24 17.65 14.39
CA THR A 125 -2.51 17.89 13.14
C THR A 125 -2.07 16.57 12.49
N ASP A 126 -1.43 15.65 13.24
CA ASP A 126 -1.02 14.32 12.71
C ASP A 126 -2.23 13.53 12.17
N ALA A 127 -3.36 13.53 12.88
CA ALA A 127 -4.59 12.87 12.42
C ALA A 127 -5.19 13.54 11.16
N SER A 128 -5.05 14.86 11.03
CA SER A 128 -5.49 15.61 9.85
C SER A 128 -4.64 15.27 8.63
N GLU A 129 -3.32 15.29 8.78
CA GLU A 129 -2.34 15.01 7.73
C GLU A 129 -2.43 13.56 7.25
N ARG A 130 -2.60 12.60 8.17
CA ARG A 130 -2.87 11.19 7.84
C ARG A 130 -4.08 11.05 6.92
N ARG A 131 -5.20 11.66 7.30
CA ARG A 131 -6.43 11.64 6.49
C ARG A 131 -6.24 12.33 5.14
N ALA A 132 -5.52 13.45 5.11
CA ALA A 132 -5.23 14.16 3.87
C ALA A 132 -4.37 13.33 2.91
N PHE A 133 -3.33 12.65 3.43
CA PHE A 133 -2.46 11.76 2.65
C PHE A 133 -3.25 10.58 2.08
N SER A 134 -3.97 9.83 2.92
CA SER A 134 -4.79 8.70 2.49
C SER A 134 -5.89 9.14 1.50
N GLY A 135 -6.53 10.30 1.75
CA GLY A 135 -7.51 10.88 0.83
C GLY A 135 -6.92 11.33 -0.51
N ALA A 136 -5.66 11.80 -0.55
CA ALA A 136 -4.98 12.11 -1.81
C ALA A 136 -4.63 10.84 -2.61
N MET A 137 -4.18 9.78 -1.94
CA MET A 137 -3.94 8.49 -2.58
C MET A 137 -5.22 7.90 -3.16
N ALA A 138 -6.30 7.84 -2.39
CA ALA A 138 -7.60 7.32 -2.83
C ALA A 138 -8.11 8.04 -4.09
N ARG A 139 -8.05 9.37 -4.10
CA ARG A 139 -8.44 10.19 -5.27
C ARG A 139 -7.58 9.90 -6.50
N SER A 140 -6.28 9.72 -6.32
CA SER A 140 -5.36 9.41 -7.42
C SER A 140 -5.65 8.03 -8.02
N ILE A 141 -5.91 7.04 -7.17
CA ILE A 141 -6.32 5.69 -7.58
C ILE A 141 -7.65 5.74 -8.35
N GLU A 142 -8.67 6.40 -7.80
CA GLU A 142 -9.98 6.55 -8.43
C GLU A 142 -9.88 7.19 -9.82
N LEU A 143 -9.09 8.26 -9.95
CA LEU A 143 -8.87 8.94 -11.23
C LEU A 143 -8.30 7.99 -12.29
N VAL A 144 -7.33 7.15 -11.92
CA VAL A 144 -6.70 6.23 -12.88
C VAL A 144 -7.62 5.06 -13.22
N VAL A 145 -8.21 4.42 -12.22
CA VAL A 145 -9.09 3.26 -12.40
C VAL A 145 -10.28 3.61 -13.30
N THR A 146 -10.97 4.72 -13.00
CA THR A 146 -12.14 5.15 -13.78
C THR A 146 -11.79 5.63 -15.20
N ARG A 147 -10.55 6.06 -15.44
CA ARG A 147 -10.05 6.36 -16.79
C ARG A 147 -9.77 5.10 -17.60
N GLN A 148 -9.37 3.99 -16.97
CA GLN A 148 -9.10 2.73 -17.66
C GLN A 148 -10.38 2.03 -18.14
N GLU A 149 -11.52 2.25 -17.48
CA GLU A 149 -12.82 1.72 -17.89
C GLU A 149 -13.34 2.27 -19.23
N VAL A 150 -12.81 3.40 -19.72
CA VAL A 150 -13.29 4.05 -20.96
C VAL A 150 -12.79 3.33 -22.23
N VAL A 151 -12.07 2.21 -22.12
CA VAL A 151 -11.74 1.36 -23.28
C VAL A 151 -12.61 0.11 -23.29
N PRO A 152 -13.83 0.16 -23.85
CA PRO A 152 -14.51 -1.05 -24.32
C PRO A 152 -13.80 -1.48 -25.62
N GLY A 153 -12.87 -2.42 -25.48
CA GLY A 153 -12.29 -3.12 -26.62
C GLY A 153 -13.38 -3.89 -27.37
N HIS A 154 -13.55 -3.55 -28.64
CA HIS A 154 -14.47 -4.17 -29.59
C HIS A 154 -14.04 -5.59 -29.97
#